data_AF-A0A965HM73-F1
#
_entry.id   AF-A0A965HM73-F1
#
_cell.length_a   1.000
_cell.length_b   1.000
_cell.length_c   1.000
_cell.angle_alpha   90.00
_cell.angle_beta   90.00
_cell.angle_gamma   90.00
#
_symmetry.space_group_name_H-M   'P 1'
#
loop_
_entity.id
_entity.type
_entity.pdbx_description
1 polymer ?
#
loop_
_entity_poly.entity_id
_entity_poly.type
_entity_poly.pdbx_seq_one_letter_code
_entity_poly.pdbx_strand_id
1 'polypeptide(L)'
;MEQRMLGGRTPQQFMAEHWQKRPLFVPDAVPEAAAVIDVETLLDLAQHPEAESRKISQTQQGWQLDQGPFRARQLAGRQAWTVLVQGINHFLPEADALLRRFGFITYARLDDVMASYATPGGGVGPHYDSYDVFLIQARGTRRWEISAQTDRDLVPNQPLKIMA
;
A
#
# COMPACT_ATOMS: atom_id res chain seq x y z
N MET A 1 17.75 8.11 -12.09
CA MET A 1 16.63 8.13 -11.12
C MET A 1 16.06 6.74 -10.90
N GLU A 2 15.76 5.97 -11.96
CA GLU A 2 15.27 4.58 -11.86
C GLU A 2 16.22 3.63 -11.12
N GLN A 3 17.54 3.72 -11.36
CA GLN A 3 18.50 2.83 -10.71
C GLN A 3 18.47 2.94 -9.18
N ARG A 4 18.17 4.12 -8.62
CA ARG A 4 18.06 4.30 -7.17
C ARG A 4 16.87 3.52 -6.61
N MET A 5 15.73 3.53 -7.29
CA MET A 5 14.53 2.79 -6.88
C MET A 5 14.77 1.27 -6.83
N LEU A 6 15.70 0.78 -7.66
CA LEU A 6 16.05 -0.63 -7.78
C LEU A 6 17.34 -1.00 -7.01
N GLY A 7 17.77 -0.14 -6.09
CA GLY A 7 18.94 -0.39 -5.24
C GLY A 7 20.25 -0.46 -6.02
N GLY A 8 20.45 0.45 -6.98
CA GLY A 8 21.62 0.54 -7.84
C GLY A 8 21.60 -0.41 -9.05
N ARG A 9 20.51 -1.16 -9.26
CA ARG A 9 20.38 -2.12 -10.37
C ARG A 9 19.77 -1.46 -11.60
N THR A 10 20.13 -1.99 -12.77
CA THR A 10 19.36 -1.74 -13.99
C THR A 10 18.02 -2.48 -13.92
N PRO A 11 17.01 -2.07 -14.71
CA PRO A 11 15.77 -2.85 -14.82
C PRO A 11 16.01 -4.30 -15.21
N GLN A 12 16.94 -4.57 -16.15
CA GLN A 12 17.28 -5.93 -16.56
C GLN A 12 17.81 -6.78 -15.40
N GLN A 13 18.71 -6.24 -14.58
CA GLN A 13 19.23 -6.92 -13.39
C GLN A 13 18.13 -7.18 -12.35
N PHE A 14 17.28 -6.19 -12.10
CA PHE A 14 16.14 -6.35 -11.19
C PHE A 14 15.19 -7.47 -11.66
N MET A 15 14.84 -7.49 -12.95
CA MET A 15 13.96 -8.51 -13.54
C MET A 15 14.58 -9.91 -13.47
N ALA A 16 15.90 -10.01 -13.70
CA ALA A 16 16.62 -11.28 -13.61
C ALA A 16 16.70 -11.80 -12.16
N GLU A 17 16.98 -10.94 -11.18
CA GLU A 17 17.37 -11.37 -9.83
C GLU A 17 16.28 -11.29 -8.76
N HIS A 18 15.25 -10.46 -8.94
CA HIS A 18 14.27 -10.14 -7.87
C HIS A 18 12.83 -10.30 -8.31
N TRP A 19 12.45 -9.79 -9.47
CA TRP A 19 11.07 -9.86 -9.96
C TRP A 19 10.54 -11.30 -9.96
N GLN A 20 9.44 -11.54 -9.24
CA GLN A 20 8.82 -12.85 -9.02
C GLN A 20 9.74 -13.93 -8.42
N LYS A 21 10.78 -13.53 -7.69
CA LYS A 21 11.75 -14.47 -7.09
C LYS A 21 11.97 -14.21 -5.60
N ARG A 22 12.27 -12.98 -5.23
CA ARG A 22 12.60 -12.62 -3.84
C ARG A 22 12.37 -11.13 -3.56
N PRO A 23 12.05 -10.77 -2.31
CA PRO A 23 11.90 -9.38 -1.92
C PRO A 23 13.23 -8.62 -1.98
N LEU A 24 13.15 -7.32 -2.25
CA LEU A 24 14.27 -6.40 -2.26
C LEU A 24 13.94 -5.19 -1.36
N PHE A 25 14.78 -4.93 -0.36
CA PHE A 25 14.70 -3.72 0.44
C PHE A 25 15.66 -2.66 -0.11
N VAL A 26 15.13 -1.48 -0.42
CA VAL A 26 15.90 -0.36 -0.96
C VAL A 26 15.67 0.87 -0.08
N PRO A 27 16.62 1.23 0.80
CA PRO A 27 16.50 2.44 1.58
C PRO A 27 16.56 3.66 0.66
N ASP A 28 15.70 4.64 0.95
CA ASP A 28 15.70 5.93 0.25
C ASP A 28 15.54 5.81 -1.28
N ALA A 29 14.68 4.86 -1.70
CA ALA A 29 14.39 4.53 -3.09
C ALA A 29 13.75 5.70 -3.86
N VAL A 30 12.82 6.40 -3.21
CA VAL A 30 12.00 7.49 -3.78
C VAL A 30 11.95 8.66 -2.78
N PRO A 31 12.97 9.54 -2.75
CA PRO A 31 13.05 10.66 -1.80
C PRO A 31 11.83 11.61 -1.85
N GLU A 32 11.27 11.77 -3.05
CA GLU A 32 10.12 12.62 -3.35
C GLU A 32 8.76 11.98 -3.06
N ALA A 33 8.72 10.78 -2.48
CA ALA A 33 7.46 10.07 -2.21
C ALA A 33 6.49 10.88 -1.32
N ALA A 34 7.02 11.70 -0.41
CA ALA A 34 6.22 12.58 0.45
C ALA A 34 5.47 13.69 -0.32
N ALA A 35 5.86 13.98 -1.55
CA ALA A 35 5.24 14.99 -2.42
C ALA A 35 4.15 14.41 -3.34
N VAL A 36 4.01 13.08 -3.40
CA VAL A 36 3.00 12.42 -4.26
C VAL A 36 1.58 12.66 -3.74
N ILE A 37 1.42 12.58 -2.42
CA ILE A 37 0.15 12.81 -1.75
C ILE A 37 0.42 13.15 -0.27
N ASP A 38 -0.34 14.10 0.27
CA ASP A 38 -0.35 14.38 1.70
C ASP A 38 -1.53 13.69 2.41
N VAL A 39 -1.51 13.72 3.75
CA VAL A 39 -2.52 13.03 4.54
C VAL A 39 -3.91 13.64 4.34
N GLU A 40 -3.99 14.96 4.23
CA GLU A 40 -5.28 15.67 4.05
C GLU A 40 -5.93 15.25 2.73
N THR A 41 -5.19 15.31 1.63
CA THR A 41 -5.65 14.88 0.29
C THR A 41 -6.09 13.42 0.29
N LEU A 42 -5.35 12.53 0.96
CA LEU A 42 -5.72 11.11 1.05
C LEU A 42 -7.03 10.91 1.83
N LEU A 43 -7.21 11.63 2.94
CA LEU A 43 -8.44 11.57 3.74
C LEU A 43 -9.63 12.18 3.00
N ASP A 44 -9.41 13.20 2.17
CA ASP A 44 -10.43 13.76 1.29
C ASP A 44 -10.82 12.79 0.18
N LEU A 45 -9.85 12.12 -0.46
CA LEU A 45 -10.13 11.06 -1.43
C LEU A 45 -10.91 9.90 -0.81
N ALA A 46 -10.62 9.52 0.45
CA ALA A 46 -11.40 8.50 1.14
C ALA A 46 -12.87 8.90 1.40
N GLN A 47 -13.21 10.19 1.30
CA GLN A 47 -14.58 10.70 1.37
C GLN A 47 -15.21 10.87 -0.03
N HIS A 48 -14.43 10.75 -1.10
CA HIS A 48 -14.87 10.97 -2.46
C HIS A 48 -15.73 9.80 -2.97
N PRO A 49 -16.92 10.04 -3.54
CA PRO A 49 -17.85 8.98 -3.94
C PRO A 49 -17.33 8.07 -5.06
N GLU A 50 -16.43 8.58 -5.91
CA GLU A 50 -15.83 7.81 -7.01
C GLU A 50 -14.54 7.09 -6.62
N ALA A 51 -14.00 7.34 -5.42
CA ALA A 51 -12.79 6.69 -4.96
C ALA A 51 -13.13 5.43 -4.17
N GLU A 52 -12.64 4.27 -4.63
CA GLU A 52 -12.73 3.04 -3.86
C GLU A 52 -11.81 3.16 -2.63
N SER A 53 -12.41 3.13 -1.44
CA SER A 53 -11.68 3.24 -0.19
C SER A 53 -12.22 2.29 0.87
N ARG A 54 -11.33 1.83 1.74
CA ARG A 54 -11.66 0.94 2.85
C ARG A 54 -10.93 1.36 4.10
N LYS A 55 -11.60 1.28 5.24
CA LYS A 55 -11.01 1.51 6.56
C LYS A 55 -10.97 0.19 7.33
N ILE A 56 -9.81 -0.13 7.88
CA ILE A 56 -9.56 -1.34 8.65
C ILE A 56 -9.17 -0.94 10.07
N SER A 57 -9.79 -1.57 11.06
CA SER A 57 -9.44 -1.41 12.47
C SER A 57 -9.39 -2.77 13.16
N GLN A 58 -8.57 -2.85 14.20
CA GLN A 58 -8.55 -4.00 15.10
C GLN A 58 -9.15 -3.59 16.44
N THR A 59 -10.23 -4.23 16.83
CA THR A 59 -10.94 -3.98 18.08
C THR A 59 -10.83 -5.19 19.01
N GLN A 60 -11.34 -5.08 20.24
CA GLN A 60 -11.48 -6.24 21.14
C GLN A 60 -12.37 -7.34 20.55
N GLN A 61 -13.25 -7.00 19.62
CA GLN A 61 -14.17 -7.94 18.96
C GLN A 61 -13.56 -8.55 17.68
N GLY A 62 -12.30 -8.21 17.35
CA GLY A 62 -11.62 -8.67 16.14
C GLY A 62 -11.46 -7.57 15.09
N TRP A 63 -11.16 -7.99 13.87
CA TRP A 63 -10.98 -7.11 12.72
C TRP A 63 -12.31 -6.56 12.23
N GLN A 64 -12.32 -5.26 11.93
CA GLN A 64 -13.45 -4.58 11.28
C GLN A 64 -12.97 -4.00 9.97
N LEU A 65 -13.86 -4.08 8.97
CA LEU A 65 -13.67 -3.47 7.66
C LEU A 65 -14.91 -2.65 7.34
N ASP A 66 -14.69 -1.36 7.14
CA ASP A 66 -15.70 -0.43 6.63
C ASP A 66 -15.33 -0.07 5.18
N GLN A 67 -16.33 0.07 4.31
CA GLN A 67 -16.17 0.56 2.94
C GLN A 67 -16.57 2.04 2.87
N GLY A 68 -15.88 2.80 2.02
CA GLY A 68 -16.18 4.19 1.75
C GLY A 68 -17.35 4.39 0.79
N PRO A 69 -17.70 5.65 0.46
CA PRO A 69 -17.03 6.86 0.94
C PRO A 69 -17.30 7.11 2.43
N PHE A 70 -16.32 7.70 3.11
CA PHE A 70 -16.41 8.02 4.53
C PHE A 70 -16.91 9.44 4.78
N ARG A 71 -17.36 9.72 6.01
CA ARG A 71 -17.44 11.08 6.56
C ARG A 71 -16.18 11.36 7.36
N ALA A 72 -15.70 12.61 7.40
CA ALA A 72 -14.54 13.03 8.19
C ALA A 72 -14.53 12.46 9.64
N ARG A 73 -15.68 12.46 10.33
CA ARG A 73 -15.81 11.91 11.69
C ARG A 73 -15.48 10.41 11.81
N GLN A 74 -15.64 9.63 10.73
CA GLN A 74 -15.33 8.19 10.69
C GLN A 74 -13.83 7.93 10.49
N LEU A 75 -13.09 8.94 10.05
CA LEU A 75 -11.64 8.97 9.87
C LEU A 75 -10.94 9.79 10.98
N ALA A 76 -11.68 10.14 12.04
CA ALA A 76 -11.16 10.83 13.20
C ALA A 76 -10.79 9.84 14.32
N GLY A 77 -9.94 10.29 15.23
CA GLY A 77 -9.61 9.57 16.46
C GLY A 77 -8.24 8.88 16.45
N ARG A 78 -7.81 8.45 17.64
CA ARG A 78 -6.45 7.94 17.90
C ARG A 78 -6.37 6.42 18.05
N GLN A 79 -7.49 5.72 17.90
CA GLN A 79 -7.51 4.25 17.93
C GLN A 79 -6.69 3.69 16.75
N ALA A 80 -6.26 2.43 16.84
CA ALA A 80 -5.49 1.78 15.78
C ALA A 80 -6.39 1.47 14.58
N TRP A 81 -6.17 2.19 13.48
CA TRP A 81 -6.87 1.97 12.21
C TRP A 81 -5.98 2.40 11.04
N THR A 82 -6.32 1.90 9.86
CA THR A 82 -5.75 2.35 8.59
C THR A 82 -6.85 2.56 7.57
N VAL A 83 -6.72 3.58 6.73
CA VAL A 83 -7.55 3.78 5.55
C VAL A 83 -6.68 3.58 4.31
N LEU A 84 -7.24 2.89 3.32
CA LEU A 84 -6.62 2.62 2.03
C LEU A 84 -7.53 3.20 0.96
N VAL A 85 -6.94 3.90 -0.01
CA VAL A 85 -7.63 4.42 -1.20
C VAL A 85 -6.94 3.83 -2.43
N GLN A 86 -7.72 3.12 -3.24
CA GLN A 86 -7.27 2.48 -4.47
C GLN A 86 -7.22 3.50 -5.61
N GLY A 87 -6.42 3.23 -6.64
CA GLY A 87 -6.47 3.97 -7.90
C GLY A 87 -6.17 5.47 -7.78
N ILE A 88 -5.34 5.91 -6.83
CA ILE A 88 -5.09 7.36 -6.63
C ILE A 88 -4.44 8.03 -7.85
N ASN A 89 -3.81 7.24 -8.73
CA ASN A 89 -3.30 7.69 -10.03
C ASN A 89 -4.40 8.19 -10.99
N HIS A 90 -5.67 7.83 -10.78
CA HIS A 90 -6.78 8.39 -11.54
C HIS A 90 -7.21 9.79 -11.06
N PHE A 91 -6.84 10.16 -9.84
CA PHE A 91 -7.20 11.43 -9.21
C PHE A 91 -6.04 12.42 -9.17
N LEU A 92 -4.80 11.92 -9.09
CA LEU A 92 -3.60 12.72 -8.86
C LEU A 92 -2.55 12.51 -9.96
N PRO A 93 -2.19 13.55 -10.73
CA PRO A 93 -1.15 13.49 -11.75
C PRO A 93 0.21 13.02 -11.20
N GLU A 94 0.54 13.37 -9.96
CA GLU A 94 1.78 12.99 -9.29
C GLU A 94 1.85 11.48 -9.03
N ALA A 95 0.71 10.85 -8.71
CA ALA A 95 0.61 9.41 -8.53
C ALA A 95 0.69 8.67 -9.88
N ASP A 96 0.09 9.21 -10.94
CA ASP A 96 0.27 8.67 -12.31
C ASP A 96 1.73 8.79 -12.76
N ALA A 97 2.38 9.92 -12.50
CA ALA A 97 3.79 10.11 -12.80
C ALA A 97 4.68 9.12 -12.02
N LEU A 98 4.36 8.83 -10.76
CA LEU A 98 5.03 7.78 -9.99
C LEU A 98 4.86 6.40 -10.63
N LEU A 99 3.63 6.02 -10.99
CA LEU A 99 3.31 4.73 -11.61
C LEU A 99 4.12 4.52 -12.90
N ARG A 100 4.21 5.55 -13.75
CA ARG A 100 4.92 5.48 -15.03
C ARG A 100 6.42 5.19 -14.90
N ARG A 101 7.03 5.47 -13.75
CA ARG A 101 8.45 5.12 -13.48
C ARG A 101 8.69 3.62 -13.38
N PHE A 102 7.63 2.84 -13.24
CA PHE A 102 7.66 1.37 -13.28
C PHE A 102 7.41 0.82 -14.70
N GLY A 103 7.43 1.66 -15.73
CA GLY A 103 7.23 1.27 -17.14
C GLY A 103 8.30 0.31 -17.71
N PHE A 104 9.31 -0.06 -16.93
CA PHE A 104 10.19 -1.19 -17.26
C PHE A 104 9.51 -2.55 -17.08
N ILE A 105 8.39 -2.61 -16.36
CA ILE A 105 7.47 -3.73 -16.30
C ILE A 105 6.44 -3.57 -17.41
N THR A 106 6.06 -4.68 -18.06
CA THR A 106 5.02 -4.66 -19.11
C THR A 106 3.73 -4.01 -18.59
N TYR A 107 3.14 -3.08 -19.33
CA TYR A 107 1.91 -2.39 -18.89
C TYR A 107 0.74 -3.33 -18.57
N ALA A 108 0.65 -4.48 -19.23
CA ALA A 108 -0.37 -5.51 -18.92
C ALA A 108 -0.22 -6.14 -17.51
N ARG A 109 0.89 -5.88 -16.82
CA ARG A 109 1.20 -6.34 -15.46
C ARG A 109 1.12 -5.21 -14.42
N LEU A 110 0.98 -3.96 -14.86
CA LEU A 110 0.83 -2.79 -13.99
C LEU A 110 -0.67 -2.60 -13.73
N ASP A 111 -1.02 -2.39 -12.46
CA ASP A 111 -2.42 -2.19 -12.04
C ASP A 111 -2.65 -0.71 -11.69
N ASP A 112 -2.46 -0.32 -10.43
CA ASP A 112 -2.72 1.02 -9.95
C ASP A 112 -1.72 1.50 -8.88
N VAL A 113 -1.96 2.70 -8.35
CA VAL A 113 -1.33 3.18 -7.12
C VAL A 113 -2.38 3.23 -6.02
N MET A 114 -2.22 2.38 -5.01
CA MET A 114 -2.95 2.47 -3.75
C MET A 114 -2.13 3.28 -2.73
N ALA A 115 -2.81 4.17 -2.00
CA ALA A 115 -2.22 4.89 -0.87
C ALA A 115 -2.94 4.55 0.44
N SER A 116 -2.17 4.42 1.52
CA SER A 116 -2.70 4.15 2.86
C SER A 116 -2.22 5.17 3.88
N TYR A 117 -3.12 5.61 4.75
CA TYR A 117 -2.80 6.29 6.00
C TYR A 117 -3.10 5.37 7.18
N ALA A 118 -2.24 5.35 8.18
CA ALA A 118 -2.42 4.55 9.39
C ALA A 118 -2.08 5.36 10.63
N THR A 119 -2.93 5.26 11.65
CA THR A 119 -2.58 5.73 13.00
C THR A 119 -1.56 4.77 13.65
N PRO A 120 -0.86 5.16 14.72
CA PRO A 120 0.03 4.24 15.43
C PRO A 120 -0.68 2.93 15.83
N GLY A 121 -0.07 1.80 15.46
CA GLY A 121 -0.66 0.46 15.64
C GLY A 121 -1.68 0.05 14.57
N GLY A 122 -2.08 0.96 13.68
CA GLY A 122 -2.96 0.68 12.56
C GLY A 122 -2.26 -0.14 11.47
N GLY A 123 -3.00 -1.08 10.88
CA GLY A 123 -2.51 -1.95 9.82
C GLY A 123 -3.60 -2.88 9.33
N VAL A 124 -3.23 -3.82 8.47
CA VAL A 124 -4.17 -4.79 7.84
C VAL A 124 -3.95 -6.22 8.32
N GLY A 125 -3.06 -6.41 9.31
CA GLY A 125 -2.66 -7.72 9.82
C GLY A 125 -1.74 -8.49 8.88
N PRO A 126 -1.28 -9.69 9.31
CA PRO A 126 -0.48 -10.58 8.47
C PRO A 126 -1.35 -11.14 7.34
N HIS A 127 -0.90 -10.97 6.10
CA HIS A 127 -1.59 -11.40 4.89
C HIS A 127 -0.56 -11.71 3.79
N TYR A 128 -1.03 -12.32 2.72
CA TYR A 128 -0.28 -12.47 1.48
C TYR A 128 -1.10 -11.95 0.30
N ASP A 129 -0.40 -11.46 -0.71
CA ASP A 129 -0.99 -11.04 -1.98
C ASP A 129 -0.72 -12.08 -3.07
N SER A 130 -1.56 -12.06 -4.10
CA SER A 130 -1.38 -12.90 -5.30
C SER A 130 -0.69 -12.15 -6.45
N TYR A 131 -0.19 -10.95 -6.18
CA TYR A 131 0.47 -10.05 -7.12
C TYR A 131 1.77 -9.49 -6.51
N ASP A 132 2.70 -9.09 -7.37
CA ASP A 132 3.90 -8.36 -6.97
C ASP A 132 3.52 -6.93 -6.54
N VAL A 133 4.20 -6.39 -5.52
CA VAL A 133 3.95 -5.03 -5.01
C VAL A 133 5.25 -4.29 -4.71
N PHE A 134 5.28 -2.99 -5.00
CA PHE A 134 6.32 -2.08 -4.52
C PHE A 134 5.74 -1.24 -3.38
N LEU A 135 6.27 -1.43 -2.16
CA LEU A 135 5.87 -0.66 -0.99
C LEU A 135 6.81 0.55 -0.81
N ILE A 136 6.28 1.75 -0.99
CA ILE A 136 7.03 3.00 -0.90
C ILE A 136 6.58 3.76 0.35
N GLN A 137 7.51 4.02 1.27
CA GLN A 137 7.23 4.85 2.44
C GLN A 137 7.23 6.33 2.05
N ALA A 138 6.07 6.98 2.09
CA ALA A 138 5.95 8.41 1.78
C ALA A 138 6.24 9.31 2.99
N ARG A 139 5.50 9.16 4.09
CA ARG A 139 5.64 9.99 5.31
C ARG A 139 5.58 9.14 6.57
N GLY A 140 6.23 9.58 7.64
CA GLY A 140 6.27 8.85 8.90
C GLY A 140 7.09 7.56 8.82
N THR A 141 6.82 6.62 9.72
CA THR A 141 7.54 5.35 9.82
C THR A 141 6.59 4.17 9.94
N ARG A 142 6.97 3.03 9.35
CA ARG A 142 6.24 1.77 9.45
C ARG A 142 7.23 0.63 9.63
N ARG A 143 6.91 -0.28 10.56
CA ARG A 143 7.62 -1.55 10.70
C ARG A 143 7.00 -2.55 9.73
N TRP A 144 7.82 -3.09 8.84
CA TRP A 144 7.43 -4.15 7.92
C TRP A 144 8.10 -5.45 8.34
N GLU A 145 7.32 -6.52 8.40
CA GLU A 145 7.78 -7.87 8.67
C GLU A 145 7.35 -8.74 7.49
N ILE A 146 8.28 -9.52 6.96
CA ILE A 146 8.07 -10.39 5.80
C ILE A 146 8.42 -11.82 6.19
N SER A 147 7.65 -12.77 5.67
CA SER A 147 7.87 -14.20 5.91
C SER A 147 8.06 -14.94 4.59
N ALA A 148 8.90 -15.97 4.61
CA ALA A 148 9.06 -16.91 3.50
C ALA A 148 8.21 -18.18 3.70
N GLN A 149 7.26 -18.17 4.63
CA GLN A 149 6.39 -19.31 4.90
C GLN A 149 5.52 -19.65 3.69
N THR A 150 5.25 -20.94 3.53
CA THR A 150 4.38 -21.48 2.48
C THR A 150 2.99 -21.83 2.99
N ASP A 151 2.79 -21.84 4.31
CA ASP A 151 1.49 -21.96 4.92
C ASP A 151 0.66 -20.70 4.61
N ARG A 152 -0.56 -20.93 4.12
CA ARG A 152 -1.51 -19.91 3.67
C ARG A 152 -2.86 -20.06 4.37
N ASP A 153 -2.91 -20.83 5.45
CA ASP A 153 -4.10 -20.98 6.26
C ASP A 153 -4.57 -19.62 6.77
N LEU A 154 -5.88 -19.41 6.70
CA LEU A 154 -6.53 -18.16 7.06
C LEU A 154 -7.34 -18.35 8.32
N VAL A 155 -7.34 -17.33 9.17
CA VAL A 155 -8.26 -17.27 10.30
C VAL A 155 -9.69 -17.23 9.74
N PRO A 156 -10.54 -18.21 10.06
CA PRO A 156 -11.89 -18.27 9.51
C PRO A 156 -12.75 -17.12 10.03
N ASN A 157 -13.79 -16.76 9.26
CA ASN A 157 -14.78 -15.76 9.62
C ASN A 157 -14.22 -14.34 9.89
N GLN A 158 -13.09 -13.99 9.26
CA GLN A 158 -12.57 -12.63 9.27
C GLN A 158 -13.02 -11.86 8.02
N PRO A 159 -13.24 -10.52 8.11
CA PRO A 159 -13.54 -9.70 6.94
C PRO A 159 -12.33 -9.50 6.01
N LEU A 160 -11.14 -9.94 6.45
CA LEU A 160 -9.86 -9.84 5.77
C LEU A 160 -9.22 -11.23 5.66
N LYS A 161 -8.35 -11.42 4.67
CA LYS A 161 -7.50 -12.62 4.58
C LYS A 161 -6.35 -12.54 5.57
N ILE A 162 -6.65 -12.81 6.84
CA ILE A 162 -5.66 -12.81 7.92
C ILE A 162 -5.03 -14.21 8.01
N MET A 163 -3.70 -14.27 7.98
CA MET A 163 -2.95 -15.52 8.16
C MET A 163 -3.06 -16.04 9.61
N ALA A 164 -3.15 -17.37 9.76
CA ALA A 164 -3.24 -18.06 11.05
C ALA A 164 -1.92 -18.09 11.83
#